data_AF-A0A3N5QUD0-F1
#
_entry.id   AF-A0A3N5QUD0-F1
#
_cell.length_a   1.000
_cell.length_b   1.000
_cell.length_c   1.000
_cell.angle_alpha   90.00
_cell.angle_beta   90.00
_cell.angle_gamma   90.00
#
_symmetry.space_group_name_H-M   'P 1'
#
loop_
_entity.id
_entity.type
_entity.pdbx_description
1 polymer ?
#
loop_
_entity_poly.entity_id
_entity_poly.type
_entity_poly.pdbx_seq_one_letter_code
_entity_poly.pdbx_strand_id
1 'polypeptide(L)'
;MKTIAAVSITVMALVVGACSSDSTVPDAELVKTYAEVVVARQMTSDSAQLRRTLDSILVAHELDSASFDEALREMSRSPEMFKGFFDSVTKQIDRLRK
;
A
#
# COMPACT_ATOMS: atom_id res chain seq x y z
N MET A 1 53.01 5.20 -27.41
CA MET A 1 52.44 5.15 -26.05
C MET A 1 50.93 5.32 -26.15
N LYS A 2 50.14 4.25 -26.00
CA LYS A 2 48.67 4.30 -26.01
C LYS A 2 48.13 3.17 -25.14
N THR A 3 47.63 3.53 -23.96
CA THR A 3 46.58 2.80 -23.24
C THR A 3 46.03 3.73 -22.17
N ILE A 4 44.81 4.24 -22.37
CA ILE A 4 43.94 4.63 -21.27
C ILE A 4 42.58 4.05 -21.59
N ALA A 5 42.26 2.94 -20.93
CA ALA A 5 40.92 2.43 -20.79
C ALA A 5 40.17 3.34 -19.81
N ALA A 6 38.95 3.74 -20.14
CA ALA A 6 38.04 4.38 -19.18
C ALA A 6 36.59 4.05 -19.55
N VAL A 7 36.18 2.88 -19.07
CA VAL A 7 34.90 2.58 -18.40
C VAL A 7 33.68 3.35 -18.91
N SER A 8 32.86 2.63 -19.66
CA SER A 8 31.47 2.93 -20.01
C SER A 8 30.61 3.04 -18.74
N ILE A 9 30.21 4.25 -18.36
CA ILE A 9 29.20 4.49 -17.32
C ILE A 9 27.86 4.69 -18.03
N THR A 10 27.18 3.57 -18.28
CA THR A 10 25.79 3.52 -18.69
C THR A 10 24.94 3.56 -17.42
N VAL A 11 24.69 4.75 -16.86
CA VAL A 11 23.65 4.89 -15.84
C VAL A 11 22.32 5.12 -16.56
N MET A 12 21.66 4.00 -16.77
CA MET A 12 20.29 3.84 -17.18
C MET A 12 19.40 4.56 -16.15
N ALA A 13 19.04 5.80 -16.46
CA ALA A 13 18.03 6.57 -15.75
C ALA A 13 16.66 5.94 -16.03
N LEU A 14 16.35 4.88 -15.29
CA LEU A 14 15.01 4.33 -15.12
C LEU A 14 14.18 5.36 -14.34
N VAL A 15 13.70 6.39 -15.05
CA VAL A 15 12.53 7.16 -14.63
C VAL A 15 11.33 6.29 -14.96
N VAL A 16 11.04 5.32 -14.08
CA VAL A 16 9.76 4.59 -14.14
C VAL A 16 8.69 5.64 -13.83
N GLY A 17 7.78 5.79 -14.77
CA GLY A 17 6.73 6.79 -14.72
C GLY A 17 5.96 6.72 -13.41
N ALA A 18 5.76 7.88 -12.81
CA ALA A 18 4.62 8.10 -11.94
C ALA A 18 3.38 7.80 -12.80
N CYS A 19 2.87 6.57 -12.69
CA CYS A 19 1.55 6.22 -13.16
C CYS A 19 0.59 7.19 -12.48
N SER A 20 0.07 8.12 -13.27
CA SER A 20 -1.14 8.87 -12.97
C SER A 20 -2.27 7.86 -12.90
N SER A 21 -2.43 7.23 -11.73
CA SER A 21 -3.57 6.38 -11.43
C SER A 21 -4.79 7.29 -11.34
N ASP A 22 -5.72 7.05 -12.26
CA ASP A 22 -7.06 7.62 -12.28
C ASP A 22 -7.66 7.51 -10.87
N SER A 23 -7.75 8.64 -10.17
CA SER A 23 -8.10 8.73 -8.74
C SER A 23 -9.53 8.30 -8.44
N THR A 24 -10.29 7.90 -9.47
CA THR A 24 -11.67 7.47 -9.36
C THR A 24 -11.81 6.01 -8.88
N VAL A 25 -10.78 5.17 -9.04
CA VAL A 25 -10.81 3.75 -8.65
C VAL A 25 -9.94 3.54 -7.40
N PRO A 26 -10.50 3.02 -6.28
CA PRO A 26 -9.71 2.73 -5.09
C PRO A 26 -8.60 1.72 -5.40
N ASP A 27 -7.40 2.02 -4.93
CA ASP A 27 -6.25 1.13 -5.08
C ASP A 27 -6.55 -0.24 -4.44
N ALA A 28 -6.49 -1.29 -5.27
CA ALA A 28 -6.81 -2.65 -4.87
C ALA A 28 -5.86 -3.19 -3.79
N GLU A 29 -4.60 -2.76 -3.80
CA GLU A 29 -3.61 -3.12 -2.80
C GLU A 29 -3.95 -2.45 -1.47
N LEU A 30 -4.25 -1.15 -1.47
CA LEU A 30 -4.69 -0.42 -0.28
C LEU A 30 -5.95 -1.04 0.34
N VAL A 31 -6.93 -1.43 -0.50
CA VAL A 31 -8.16 -2.11 -0.05
C VAL A 31 -7.83 -3.43 0.66
N LYS A 32 -6.93 -4.24 0.09
CA LYS A 32 -6.53 -5.52 0.66
C LYS A 32 -5.79 -5.33 1.99
N THR A 33 -4.79 -4.45 2.01
CA THR A 33 -4.02 -4.13 3.22
C THR A 33 -4.92 -3.64 4.34
N TYR A 34 -5.81 -2.68 4.05
CA TYR A 34 -6.71 -2.14 5.07
C TYR A 34 -7.72 -3.18 5.58
N ALA A 35 -8.23 -4.06 4.71
CA ALA A 35 -9.11 -5.15 5.13
C ALA A 35 -8.40 -6.12 6.11
N GLU A 36 -7.15 -6.48 5.83
CA GLU A 36 -6.34 -7.32 6.73
C GLU A 36 -6.06 -6.63 8.07
N VAL A 37 -5.77 -5.32 8.05
CA VAL A 37 -5.62 -4.50 9.27
C VAL A 37 -6.88 -4.52 10.12
N VAL A 38 -8.06 -4.38 9.51
CA VAL A 38 -9.34 -4.42 10.23
C VAL A 38 -9.58 -5.79 10.86
N VAL A 39 -9.32 -6.87 10.12
CA VAL A 39 -9.44 -8.24 10.66
C VAL A 39 -8.45 -8.47 11.81
N ALA A 40 -7.20 -8.05 11.67
CA ALA A 40 -6.19 -8.18 12.72
C ALA A 40 -6.60 -7.47 14.02
N ARG A 41 -7.19 -6.27 13.90
CA ARG A 41 -7.73 -5.51 15.04
C ARG A 41 -8.92 -6.19 15.71
N GLN A 42 -9.72 -6.94 14.97
CA GLN A 42 -10.86 -7.70 15.53
C GLN A 42 -10.41 -8.99 16.23
N MET A 43 -9.35 -9.62 15.73
CA MET A 43 -8.88 -10.93 16.22
C MET A 43 -7.87 -10.83 17.36
N THR A 44 -7.13 -9.73 17.45
CA THR A 44 -6.04 -9.57 18.43
C THR A 44 -6.42 -8.59 19.52
N SER A 45 -6.58 -9.07 20.75
CA SER A 45 -6.87 -8.23 21.93
C SER A 45 -5.60 -7.66 22.59
N ASP A 46 -4.46 -8.34 22.45
CA ASP A 46 -3.18 -7.89 22.98
C ASP A 46 -2.57 -6.79 22.10
N SER A 47 -2.29 -5.63 22.69
CA SER A 47 -1.83 -4.46 21.94
C SER A 47 -0.40 -4.60 21.40
N ALA A 48 0.48 -5.34 22.08
CA ALA A 48 1.85 -5.55 21.65
C ALA A 48 1.91 -6.56 20.50
N GLN A 49 1.10 -7.62 20.57
CA GLN A 49 0.91 -8.56 19.48
C GLN A 49 0.26 -7.87 18.27
N LEU A 50 -0.80 -7.09 18.48
CA LEU A 50 -1.47 -6.36 17.42
C LEU A 50 -0.48 -5.47 16.67
N ARG A 51 0.36 -4.72 17.37
CA ARG A 51 1.37 -3.87 16.72
C ARG A 51 2.29 -4.66 15.79
N ARG A 52 2.83 -5.79 16.26
CA ARG A 52 3.68 -6.66 15.42
C ARG A 52 2.92 -7.21 14.22
N THR A 53 1.65 -7.58 14.40
CA THR A 53 0.80 -8.07 13.31
C THR A 53 0.55 -6.97 12.28
N LEU A 54 0.25 -5.74 12.71
CA LEU A 54 0.06 -4.61 11.81
C LEU A 54 1.35 -4.29 11.04
N ASP A 55 2.49 -4.24 11.73
CA ASP A 55 3.80 -4.02 11.09
C ASP A 55 4.08 -5.12 10.04
N SER A 56 3.76 -6.39 10.36
CA SER A 56 3.93 -7.51 9.42
C SER A 56 2.99 -7.43 8.22
N ILE A 57 1.75 -6.96 8.40
CA ILE A 57 0.81 -6.77 7.29
C ILE A 57 1.36 -5.72 6.34
N LEU A 58 1.76 -4.55 6.86
CA LEU A 58 2.29 -3.47 6.01
C LEU A 58 3.53 -3.91 5.21
N VAL A 59 4.48 -4.60 5.87
CA VAL A 59 5.66 -5.15 5.19
C VAL A 59 5.29 -6.16 4.10
N ALA A 60 4.26 -6.99 4.31
CA ALA A 60 3.83 -7.98 3.33
C ALA A 60 3.23 -7.36 2.05
N HIS A 61 2.75 -6.12 2.13
CA HIS A 61 2.27 -5.35 0.97
C HIS A 61 3.25 -4.23 0.59
N GLU A 62 4.53 -4.35 0.98
CA GLU A 62 5.59 -3.39 0.63
C GLU A 62 5.27 -1.93 1.02
N LEU A 63 4.42 -1.73 2.03
CA LEU A 63 4.00 -0.43 2.53
C LEU A 63 4.72 -0.10 3.85
N ASP A 64 4.97 1.20 4.04
CA ASP A 64 5.35 1.74 5.34
C ASP A 64 4.15 2.46 5.98
N SER A 65 4.24 2.74 7.29
CA SER A 65 3.12 3.35 8.02
C SER A 65 2.75 4.74 7.49
N ALA A 66 3.72 5.54 7.03
CA ALA A 66 3.45 6.90 6.57
C ALA A 66 2.79 6.92 5.19
N SER A 67 3.27 6.08 4.27
CA SER A 67 2.65 5.92 2.95
C SER A 67 1.26 5.32 3.04
N PHE A 68 1.05 4.35 3.93
CA PHE A 68 -0.28 3.79 4.20
C PHE A 68 -1.25 4.85 4.75
N ASP A 69 -0.82 5.63 5.75
CA ASP A 69 -1.65 6.70 6.32
C ASP A 69 -1.98 7.79 5.28
N GLU A 70 -1.03 8.17 4.44
CA GLU A 70 -1.27 9.15 3.38
C GLU A 70 -2.25 8.62 2.32
N ALA A 71 -2.11 7.35 1.93
CA ALA A 71 -3.04 6.72 0.99
C ALA A 71 -4.47 6.67 1.56
N LEU A 72 -4.63 6.37 2.86
CA LEU A 72 -5.94 6.45 3.52
C LEU A 72 -6.49 7.88 3.58
N ARG A 73 -5.62 8.88 3.81
CA ARG A 73 -6.03 10.29 3.76
C ARG A 73 -6.51 10.68 2.37
N GLU A 74 -5.83 10.25 1.31
CA GLU A 74 -6.25 10.50 -0.07
C GLU A 74 -7.67 9.98 -0.32
N MET A 75 -7.96 8.74 0.08
CA MET A 75 -9.30 8.15 -0.06
C MET A 75 -10.38 8.93 0.71
N SER A 76 -10.01 9.63 1.77
CA SER A 76 -10.92 10.47 2.57
C SER A 76 -11.18 11.87 1.99
N ARG A 77 -10.45 12.29 0.94
CA ARG A 77 -10.57 13.65 0.39
C ARG A 77 -11.88 13.92 -0.34
N SER A 78 -12.56 12.90 -0.83
CA SER A 78 -13.89 13.05 -1.43
C SER A 78 -14.88 12.03 -0.87
N PRO A 79 -16.16 12.40 -0.69
CA PRO A 79 -17.18 11.47 -0.22
C PRO A 79 -17.35 10.24 -1.12
N GLU A 80 -17.19 10.43 -2.43
CA GLU A 80 -17.33 9.36 -3.43
C GLU A 80 -16.19 8.35 -3.37
N MET A 81 -14.93 8.83 -3.30
CA MET A 81 -13.77 7.95 -3.13
C MET A 81 -13.83 7.21 -1.79
N PHE A 82 -14.19 7.93 -0.72
CA PHE A 82 -14.33 7.34 0.61
C PHE A 82 -15.37 6.22 0.58
N LYS A 83 -16.55 6.48 0.04
CA LYS A 83 -17.60 5.46 -0.11
C LYS A 83 -17.12 4.27 -0.93
N GLY A 84 -16.54 4.51 -2.11
CA GLY A 84 -16.06 3.45 -2.99
C GLY A 84 -14.97 2.58 -2.35
N PHE A 85 -14.05 3.21 -1.63
CA PHE A 85 -12.99 2.54 -0.88
C PHE A 85 -13.58 1.63 0.20
N PHE A 86 -14.44 2.16 1.08
CA PHE A 86 -15.02 1.36 2.15
C PHE A 86 -15.98 0.26 1.65
N ASP A 87 -16.75 0.52 0.60
CA ASP A 87 -17.60 -0.50 -0.05
C ASP A 87 -16.71 -1.67 -0.59
N SER A 88 -15.51 -1.37 -1.06
CA SER A 88 -14.54 -2.37 -1.54
C SER A 88 -13.86 -3.11 -0.39
N VAL A 89 -13.49 -2.41 0.69
CA VAL A 89 -12.96 -3.00 1.93
C VAL A 89 -13.95 -3.97 2.53
N THR A 90 -15.24 -3.60 2.65
CA THR A 90 -16.27 -4.50 3.19
C THR A 90 -16.37 -5.79 2.39
N LYS A 91 -16.40 -5.71 1.05
CA LYS A 91 -16.39 -6.89 0.19
C LYS A 91 -15.14 -7.75 0.38
N GLN A 92 -13.99 -7.13 0.58
CA GLN A 92 -12.73 -7.86 0.79
C GLN A 92 -12.70 -8.55 2.16
N ILE A 93 -13.18 -7.90 3.22
CA ILE A 93 -13.34 -8.51 4.56
C ILE A 93 -14.27 -9.74 4.47
N ASP A 94 -15.38 -9.64 3.73
CA ASP A 94 -16.29 -10.77 3.54
C ASP A 94 -15.64 -11.96 2.83
N ARG A 95 -14.65 -11.72 1.96
CA ARG A 95 -13.85 -12.79 1.33
C ARG A 95 -12.87 -13.42 2.32
N LEU A 96 -12.23 -12.63 3.18
CA LEU A 96 -11.28 -13.13 4.18
C LEU A 96 -11.94 -13.98 5.27
N ARG A 97 -13.26 -13.82 5.48
CA ARG A 97 -14.04 -14.57 6.47
C ARG A 97 -14.65 -15.87 5.95
N LYS A 98 -14.64 -16.09 4.64
CA LYS A 98 -15.13 -17.32 4.00
C LYS A 98 -14.01 -18.35 3.91
#